data_AF-A0A950MTR3-F1
#
_entry.id   AF-A0A950MTR3-F1
#
_cell.length_a   1.000
_cell.length_b   1.000
_cell.length_c   1.000
_cell.angle_alpha   90.00
_cell.angle_beta   90.00
_cell.angle_gamma   90.00
#
_symmetry.space_group_name_H-M   'P 1'
#
loop_
_entity.id
_entity.type
_entity.pdbx_description
1 polymer ?
#
loop_
_entity_poly.entity_id
_entity_poly.type
_entity_poly.pdbx_seq_one_letter_code
_entity_poly.pdbx_strand_id
1 'polypeptide(L)' 'QPTMKLTGGAAERLKAMLPAGTEPFIHLTLTDEGPYAQAFVVIEARPPP' A
#
# COMPACT_ATOMS: atom_id res chain seq x y z
N GLN A 1 -8.79 -3.64 -10.21
CA GLN A 1 -7.99 -3.39 -8.99
C GLN A 1 -7.59 -1.93 -9.00
N PRO A 2 -7.85 -1.18 -7.91
CA PRO A 2 -7.28 0.16 -7.78
C PRO A 2 -5.75 0.06 -7.74
N THR A 3 -5.06 0.93 -8.47
CA THR A 3 -3.61 1.04 -8.43
C THR A 3 -3.23 2.32 -7.68
N MET A 4 -2.20 2.23 -6.85
CA MET A 4 -1.69 3.37 -6.08
C MET A 4 -0.18 3.47 -6.30
N LYS A 5 0.30 4.68 -6.59
CA LYS A 5 1.72 4.98 -6.65
C LYS A 5 2.10 5.84 -5.46
N LEU A 6 2.77 5.25 -4.48
CA LEU A 6 3.35 6.00 -3.36
C LEU A 6 4.57 6.79 -3.83
N THR A 7 4.76 7.97 -3.27
CA THR A 7 5.89 8.87 -3.55
C THR A 7 6.48 9.43 -2.25
N GLY A 8 7.67 10.02 -2.35
CA GLY A 8 8.34 10.67 -1.22
C GLY A 8 8.47 9.77 0.02
N GLY A 9 8.22 10.34 1.20
CA GLY A 9 8.35 9.62 2.47
C GLY A 9 7.48 8.37 2.60
N ALA A 10 6.32 8.33 1.94
CA ALA A 10 5.45 7.15 1.94
C ALA A 10 6.09 5.99 1.16
N ALA A 11 6.72 6.28 0.02
CA ALA A 11 7.47 5.27 -0.75
C ALA A 11 8.67 4.75 0.04
N GLU A 12 9.43 5.63 0.69
CA GLU A 12 10.58 5.23 1.50
C GLU A 12 10.18 4.40 2.73
N ARG A 13 9.08 4.78 3.40
CA ARG A 13 8.54 4.01 4.51
C ARG A 13 8.07 2.63 4.07
N LEU A 14 7.37 2.54 2.93
CA LEU A 14 6.93 1.26 2.37
C LEU A 14 8.13 0.35 2.07
N LYS A 15 9.16 0.86 1.37
CA LYS A 15 10.38 0.09 1.10
C LYS A 15 11.04 -0.42 2.38
N ALA A 16 11.12 0.42 3.42
CA ALA A 16 11.72 0.04 4.69
C ALA A 16 10.91 -0.99 5.50
N MET A 17 9.61 -1.19 5.18
CA MET A 17 8.78 -2.22 5.81
C MET A 17 8.88 -3.58 5.12
N LEU A 18 9.38 -3.63 3.88
CA LEU A 18 9.40 -4.87 3.12
C LEU A 18 10.65 -5.72 3.45
N PRO A 19 10.49 -7.05 3.54
CA PRO A 19 11.63 -7.96 3.53
C PRO A 19 12.45 -7.84 2.23
N ALA A 20 13.75 -8.13 2.32
CA ALA A 20 14.63 -8.15 1.16
C ALA A 20 14.17 -9.17 0.11
N GLY A 21 14.28 -8.81 -1.18
CA GLY A 21 13.90 -9.68 -2.29
C GLY A 21 12.40 -9.80 -2.52
N THR A 22 11.60 -8.87 -1.99
CA THR A 22 10.15 -8.81 -2.21
C THR A 22 9.72 -7.48 -2.84
N GLU A 23 8.58 -7.50 -3.52
CA GLU A 23 7.87 -6.34 -4.03
C GLU A 23 6.54 -6.14 -3.27
N PRO A 24 6.12 -4.89 -3.05
CA PRO A 24 4.86 -4.61 -2.38
C PRO A 24 3.67 -4.82 -3.33
N PHE A 25 2.63 -5.48 -2.82
CA PHE A 25 1.31 -5.47 -3.40
C PHE A 25 0.30 -4.89 -2.41
N ILE A 26 -0.40 -3.84 -2.83
CA ILE A 26 -1.31 -3.09 -1.94
C ILE A 26 -2.75 -3.52 -2.22
N HIS A 27 -3.40 -4.10 -1.22
CA HIS A 27 -4.85 -4.29 -1.20
C HIS A 27 -5.49 -3.09 -0.52
N LEU A 28 -6.26 -2.31 -1.27
CA LEU A 28 -6.94 -1.11 -0.79
C LEU A 28 -8.45 -1.31 -0.80
N THR A 29 -9.08 -1.04 0.32
CA THR A 29 -10.52 -0.78 0.42
C THR A 29 -10.71 0.63 0.95
N LEU A 30 -11.55 1.44 0.30
CA LEU A 30 -11.79 2.84 0.62
C LEU A 30 -13.29 3.11 0.64
N THR A 31 -13.75 3.80 1.69
CA THR A 31 -15.12 4.29 1.84
C THR A 31 -15.08 5.79 2.15
N ASP A 32 -15.98 6.55 1.54
CA ASP A 32 -16.08 8.01 1.70
C ASP A 32 -17.51 8.40 2.12
N GLU A 33 -18.02 7.75 3.17
CA GLU A 33 -19.33 8.08 3.73
C GLU A 33 -19.19 9.07 4.89
N GLY A 34 -19.95 10.16 4.84
CA GLY A 34 -19.83 11.25 5.79
C GLY A 34 -20.02 10.81 7.25
N PRO A 35 -19.30 11.43 8.21
CA PRO A 35 -18.43 12.59 8.05
C PRO A 35 -16.95 12.29 7.74
N TYR A 36 -16.56 11.02 7.55
CA TYR A 36 -15.14 10.64 7.42
C TYR A 36 -14.89 9.71 6.24
N ALA A 37 -13.76 9.91 5.57
CA ALA A 37 -13.21 8.89 4.70
C ALA A 37 -12.40 7.87 5.51
N GLN A 38 -12.53 6.58 5.17
CA GLN A 38 -11.77 5.49 5.78
C GLN A 38 -11.16 4.61 4.71
N ALA A 39 -9.87 4.27 4.88
CA ALA A 39 -9.18 3.29 4.07
C ALA A 39 -8.61 2.16 4.93
N PHE A 40 -8.77 0.92 4.45
CA PHE A 40 -8.01 -0.24 4.92
C PHE A 40 -6.94 -0.57 3.89
N VAL A 41 -5.69 -0.66 4.35
CA VAL A 41 -4.52 -0.93 3.52
C VAL A 41 -3.83 -2.17 4.06
N VAL A 42 -3.78 -3.22 3.24
CA VAL A 42 -2.95 -4.40 3.52
C VAL A 42 -1.78 -4.40 2.54
N ILE A 43 -0.57 -4.43 3.08
CA ILE A 43 0.68 -4.52 2.31
C ILE A 43 1.11 -5.99 2.32
N GLU A 44 1.04 -6.62 1.17
CA GLU A 44 1.55 -7.97 0.96
C GLU A 44 2.95 -7.90 0.33
N ALA A 45 3.91 -8.61 0.90
CA ALA A 45 5.24 -8.75 0.33
C ALA A 45 5.28 -10.00 -0.57
N ARG A 46 5.45 -9.81 -1.88
CA ARG A 46 5.48 -10.90 -2.86
C ARG A 46 6.86 -11.07 -3.48
N PRO A 47 7.25 -12.27 -3.93
CA PRO A 47 8.41 -12.41 -4.81
C PRO A 47 8.21 -11.59 -6.10
N PRO A 48 9.28 -10.97 -6.64
CA PRO A 48 9.21 -10.35 -7.96
C PRO A 48 8.87 -11.40 -9.04
N PRO A 49 8.13 -11.02 -10.10
CA PRO A 49 7.73 -11.91 -11.19
C PRO A 49 8.90 -12.38 -12.07
#